data_AF-A0A7W5FJ55-F1
#
_entry.id   AF-A0A7W5FJ55-F1
#
_cell.length_a   1.000
_cell.length_b   1.000
_cell.length_c   1.000
_cell.angle_alpha   90.00
_cell.angle_beta   90.00
_cell.angle_gamma   90.00
#
_symmetry.space_group_name_H-M   'P 1'
#
loop_
_entity.id
_entity.type
_entity.pdbx_description
1 polymer ?
#
loop_
_entity_poly.entity_id
_entity_poly.type
_entity_poly.pdbx_seq_one_letter_code
_entity_poly.pdbx_strand_id
1 'polypeptide(L)'
;MGLFRRIARARLAAKVVRRLRRAGVRDARYHATPFEVRFTAPGDAEPTILRLDPLLRDRTHLDALIAALQPIPAEWPDAAPLLRPVLRGAAPGSPLRRPVLPFLSEFVVVDQPDTMTYVTPAQSTTWGVRTERIFTTARGNLTGAVLRGVATGPVVVRFVDDGNAYWTSHLLLDGWLSRLADQVGGTPVAFAPERGTLLVTADGGPHLPGLFAEAETIFATSPHALSPMAYTSDDRGCTIPYPAPPDHPLHQTVRRAERLLAVHEYAHQPPDPDLPSAVIQLLGSATEGWRTRAVWPRDTPTLLPEADEVQLADRVLPWSALAPHLTAGEHTPARWLASSWERFPG
;
A
#
# COMPACT_ATOMS: atom_id res chain seq x y z
N MET A 1 33.65 23.67 1.13
CA MET A 1 32.27 23.21 0.82
C MET A 1 31.93 23.05 -0.68
N GLY A 2 32.91 23.03 -1.62
CA GLY A 2 32.62 23.19 -3.06
C GLY A 2 32.49 21.91 -3.91
N LEU A 3 33.24 20.85 -3.62
CA LEU A 3 33.36 19.71 -4.54
C LEU A 3 32.22 18.69 -4.43
N PHE A 4 31.90 18.25 -3.20
CA PHE A 4 30.83 17.27 -2.95
C PHE A 4 29.45 17.77 -3.42
N ARG A 5 29.14 19.05 -3.20
CA ARG A 5 27.90 19.66 -3.66
C ARG A 5 27.82 19.73 -5.19
N ARG A 6 28.94 20.00 -5.87
CA ARG A 6 29.02 20.03 -7.34
C ARG A 6 28.83 18.64 -7.95
N ILE A 7 29.41 17.61 -7.33
CA ILE A 7 29.23 16.20 -7.73
C ILE A 7 27.78 15.75 -7.52
N ALA A 8 27.17 16.06 -6.39
CA ALA A 8 25.76 15.73 -6.11
C ALA A 8 24.81 16.39 -7.12
N ARG A 9 25.03 17.68 -7.43
CA ARG A 9 24.28 18.44 -8.44
C ARG A 9 24.39 17.82 -9.83
N ALA A 10 25.61 17.48 -10.26
CA ALA A 10 25.83 16.83 -11.55
C ALA A 10 25.18 15.42 -11.62
N ARG A 11 25.23 14.64 -10.54
CA ARG A 11 24.58 13.32 -10.46
C ARG A 11 23.06 13.42 -10.55
N LEU A 12 22.45 14.37 -9.83
CA LEU A 12 21.01 14.62 -9.92
C LEU A 12 20.62 15.02 -11.34
N ALA A 13 21.31 16.01 -11.93
CA ALA A 13 21.04 16.45 -13.29
C ALA A 13 21.18 15.33 -14.32
N ALA A 14 22.23 14.51 -14.21
CA ALA A 14 22.42 13.35 -15.08
C ALA A 14 21.32 12.30 -14.92
N LYS A 15 20.80 12.09 -13.69
CA LYS A 15 19.67 11.20 -13.43
C LYS A 15 18.39 11.75 -14.08
N VAL A 16 18.11 13.05 -13.91
CA VAL A 16 16.94 13.72 -14.50
C VAL A 16 16.97 13.66 -16.02
N VAL A 17 18.08 14.07 -16.66
CA VAL A 17 18.25 14.01 -18.12
C VAL A 17 18.08 12.58 -18.64
N ARG A 18 18.61 11.59 -17.93
CA ARG A 18 18.48 10.18 -18.33
C ARG A 18 17.03 9.71 -18.30
N ARG A 19 16.29 10.05 -17.24
CA ARG A 19 14.86 9.71 -17.14
C ARG A 19 14.04 10.43 -18.21
N LEU A 20 14.27 11.73 -18.44
CA LEU A 20 13.60 12.48 -19.51
C LEU A 20 13.82 11.85 -20.89
N ARG A 21 15.06 11.45 -21.20
CA ARG A 21 15.38 10.82 -22.49
C ARG A 21 14.70 9.47 -22.67
N ARG A 22 14.60 8.67 -21.60
CA ARG A 22 13.85 7.41 -21.62
C ARG A 22 12.35 7.64 -21.77
N ALA A 23 11.85 8.74 -21.22
CA ALA A 23 10.49 9.24 -21.45
C ALA A 23 10.25 9.85 -22.84
N GLY A 24 11.19 9.70 -23.79
CA GLY A 24 11.03 10.19 -25.16
C GLY A 24 11.47 11.64 -25.38
N VAL A 25 11.87 12.35 -24.32
CA VAL A 25 12.33 13.74 -24.37
C VAL A 25 13.82 13.78 -24.73
N ARG A 26 14.11 13.63 -26.02
CA ARG A 26 15.48 13.45 -26.55
C ARG A 26 16.35 14.72 -26.43
N ASP A 27 15.74 15.89 -26.45
CA ASP A 27 16.41 17.19 -26.44
C ASP A 27 16.82 17.68 -25.05
N ALA A 28 16.55 16.90 -23.99
CA ALA A 28 16.88 17.27 -22.62
C ALA A 28 18.37 17.57 -22.42
N ARG A 29 18.66 18.79 -21.94
CA ARG A 29 20.01 19.33 -21.70
C ARG A 29 20.13 19.95 -20.31
N TYR A 30 21.22 19.63 -19.63
CA TYR A 30 21.56 20.21 -18.33
C TYR A 30 22.36 21.50 -18.50
N HIS A 31 21.94 22.56 -17.79
CA HIS A 31 22.62 23.84 -17.72
C HIS A 31 23.16 24.07 -16.31
N ALA A 32 24.48 23.98 -16.16
CA ALA A 32 25.14 23.95 -14.86
C ALA A 32 25.05 25.26 -14.07
N THR A 33 25.16 26.40 -14.75
CA THR A 33 25.14 27.74 -14.14
C THR A 33 23.79 28.05 -13.48
N PRO A 34 22.65 27.99 -14.19
CA PRO A 34 21.33 28.18 -13.57
C PRO A 34 20.81 26.96 -12.80
N PHE A 35 21.51 25.83 -12.85
CA PHE A 35 21.09 24.56 -12.25
C PHE A 35 19.72 24.06 -12.71
N GLU A 36 19.54 23.97 -14.02
CA GLU A 36 18.27 23.57 -14.61
C GLU A 36 18.47 22.56 -15.74
N VAL A 37 17.42 21.82 -16.05
CA VAL A 37 17.32 21.00 -17.26
C VAL A 37 16.31 21.66 -18.18
N ARG A 38 16.71 21.90 -19.43
CA ARG A 38 15.82 22.41 -20.47
C ARG A 38 15.48 21.31 -21.44
N PHE A 39 14.21 21.25 -21.83
CA PHE A 39 13.70 20.25 -22.77
C PHE A 39 12.36 20.70 -23.35
N THR A 40 11.94 20.12 -24.45
CA THR A 40 10.63 20.38 -25.07
C THR A 40 9.76 19.15 -24.86
N ALA A 41 8.62 19.30 -24.18
CA ALA A 41 7.72 18.18 -23.97
C ALA A 41 7.05 17.78 -25.29
N PRO A 42 6.68 16.51 -25.49
CA PRO A 42 5.98 16.08 -26.70
C PRO A 42 4.65 16.85 -26.87
N GLY A 43 4.50 17.57 -27.97
CA GLY A 43 3.29 18.37 -28.27
C GLY A 43 3.41 19.86 -27.92
N ASP A 44 4.46 20.27 -27.23
CA ASP A 44 4.71 21.68 -26.90
C ASP A 44 5.61 22.36 -27.94
N ALA A 45 5.34 23.63 -28.21
CA ALA A 45 6.18 24.47 -29.07
C ALA A 45 7.30 25.18 -28.29
N GLU A 46 7.12 25.35 -26.98
CA GLU A 46 8.04 26.11 -26.11
C GLU A 46 8.85 25.19 -25.21
N PRO A 47 10.15 25.47 -25.00
CA PRO A 47 11.00 24.67 -24.13
C PRO A 47 10.63 24.89 -22.66
N THR A 48 10.41 23.78 -21.95
CA THR A 48 10.24 23.74 -20.51
C THR A 48 11.58 23.92 -19.79
N ILE A 49 11.60 24.76 -18.76
CA ILE A 49 12.76 24.98 -17.89
C ILE A 49 12.50 24.35 -16.51
N LEU A 50 13.15 23.21 -16.24
CA LEU A 50 13.07 22.53 -14.96
C LEU A 50 14.23 22.95 -14.05
N ARG A 51 13.93 23.75 -13.02
CA ARG A 51 14.91 24.08 -11.98
C ARG A 51 15.14 22.90 -11.05
N LEU A 52 16.41 22.57 -10.80
CA LEU A 52 16.78 21.40 -10.01
C LEU A 52 16.98 21.72 -8.51
N ASP A 53 17.02 23.00 -8.12
CA ASP A 53 17.17 23.39 -6.71
C ASP A 53 16.08 22.81 -5.79
N PRO A 54 14.78 22.82 -6.16
CA PRO A 54 13.72 22.20 -5.34
C PRO A 54 13.91 20.69 -5.20
N LEU A 55 14.42 20.03 -6.24
CA LEU A 55 14.56 18.58 -6.32
C LEU A 55 15.71 18.03 -5.46
N LEU A 56 16.60 18.89 -4.97
CA LEU A 56 17.60 18.51 -3.96
C LEU A 56 16.96 18.24 -2.59
N ARG A 57 15.79 18.82 -2.32
CA ARG A 57 15.08 18.71 -1.05
C ARG A 57 13.86 17.79 -1.13
N ASP A 58 13.25 17.71 -2.31
CA ASP A 58 12.01 16.95 -2.49
C ASP A 58 12.05 16.10 -3.77
N ARG A 59 12.10 14.78 -3.61
CA ARG A 59 12.11 13.81 -4.72
C ARG A 59 10.72 13.62 -5.34
N THR A 60 9.65 13.89 -4.60
CA THR A 60 8.27 13.64 -5.06
C THR A 60 7.90 14.54 -6.24
N HIS A 61 8.41 15.78 -6.23
CA HIS A 61 8.22 16.74 -7.32
C HIS A 61 8.84 16.26 -8.65
N LEU A 62 9.98 15.56 -8.60
CA LEU A 62 10.60 15.01 -9.82
C LEU A 62 9.76 13.88 -10.41
N ASP A 63 9.27 12.97 -9.57
CA ASP A 63 8.47 11.84 -10.05
C ASP A 63 7.12 12.33 -10.61
N ALA A 64 6.49 13.33 -9.97
CA ALA A 64 5.27 13.98 -10.48
C ALA A 64 5.49 14.67 -11.84
N LEU A 65 6.61 15.38 -12.00
CA LEU A 65 6.96 16.00 -13.29
C LEU A 65 7.19 14.96 -14.38
N ILE A 66 7.96 13.91 -14.11
CA ILE A 66 8.22 12.86 -15.11
C ILE A 66 6.91 12.17 -15.50
N ALA A 67 6.02 11.90 -14.53
CA ALA A 67 4.70 11.34 -14.80
C ALA A 67 3.86 12.27 -15.71
N ALA A 68 3.93 13.59 -15.49
CA ALA A 68 3.26 14.56 -16.37
C ALA A 68 3.82 14.56 -17.81
N LEU A 69 5.09 14.19 -17.99
CA LEU A 69 5.76 14.13 -19.30
C LEU A 69 5.59 12.80 -20.03
N GLN A 70 5.13 11.76 -19.33
CA GLN A 70 4.75 10.49 -19.93
C GLN A 70 3.22 10.37 -19.87
N PRO A 71 2.48 11.03 -20.78
CA PRO A 71 1.03 10.94 -20.77
C PRO A 71 0.61 9.47 -20.84
N ILE A 72 -0.39 9.12 -20.03
CA ILE A 72 -1.05 7.83 -20.14
C ILE A 72 -1.57 7.69 -21.58
N PRO A 73 -1.37 6.55 -22.26
CA PRO A 73 -1.90 6.36 -23.61
C PRO A 73 -3.40 6.64 -23.67
N ALA A 74 -3.80 7.47 -24.63
CA ALA A 74 -5.19 7.91 -24.78
C ALA A 74 -6.11 6.77 -25.24
N GLU A 75 -5.56 5.79 -25.95
CA GLU A 75 -6.30 4.67 -26.53
C GLU A 75 -6.13 3.40 -25.71
N TRP A 76 -7.23 2.66 -25.54
CA TRP A 76 -7.23 1.41 -24.78
C TRP A 76 -6.21 0.36 -25.27
N PRO A 77 -6.06 0.09 -26.59
CA PRO A 77 -5.13 -0.94 -27.07
C PRO A 77 -3.68 -0.68 -26.66
N ASP A 78 -3.29 0.59 -26.51
CA ASP A 78 -1.94 0.98 -26.12
C ASP A 78 -1.76 0.97 -24.59
N ALA A 79 -2.80 1.33 -23.85
CA ALA A 79 -2.78 1.33 -22.39
C ALA A 79 -2.87 -0.08 -21.80
N ALA A 80 -3.71 -0.95 -22.37
CA ALA A 80 -4.06 -2.26 -21.83
C ALA A 80 -2.84 -3.15 -21.48
N PRO A 81 -1.80 -3.28 -22.32
CA PRO A 81 -0.63 -4.13 -22.02
C PRO A 81 0.26 -3.56 -20.90
N LEU A 82 0.18 -2.25 -20.64
CA LEU A 82 0.95 -1.55 -19.62
C LEU A 82 0.29 -1.60 -18.25
N LEU A 83 -0.97 -2.05 -18.16
CA LEU A 83 -1.67 -2.09 -16.88
C LEU A 83 -1.03 -3.10 -15.93
N ARG A 84 -0.84 -2.71 -14.67
CA ARG A 84 -0.42 -3.61 -13.59
C ARG A 84 -1.34 -3.45 -12.37
N PRO A 85 -1.67 -4.54 -11.68
CA PRO A 85 -2.41 -4.46 -10.43
C PRO A 85 -1.43 -4.14 -9.30
N VAL A 86 -1.82 -3.27 -8.38
CA VAL A 86 -1.01 -2.96 -7.19
C VAL A 86 -1.83 -3.11 -5.92
N LEU A 87 -1.31 -3.89 -4.97
CA LEU A 87 -1.88 -4.02 -3.63
C LEU A 87 -1.31 -2.91 -2.74
N ARG A 88 -2.17 -2.04 -2.20
CA ARG A 88 -1.78 -0.89 -1.35
C ARG A 88 -2.83 -0.65 -0.27
N GLY A 89 -2.43 0.03 0.81
CA GLY A 89 -3.38 0.60 1.79
C GLY A 89 -4.10 1.81 1.21
N ALA A 90 -3.62 3.01 1.53
CA ALA A 90 -4.07 4.26 0.90
C ALA A 90 -3.24 4.65 -0.34
N ALA A 91 -3.89 5.37 -1.27
CA ALA A 91 -3.24 6.03 -2.40
C ALA A 91 -3.78 7.47 -2.54
N PRO A 92 -2.94 8.45 -2.93
CA PRO A 92 -3.37 9.84 -3.08
C PRO A 92 -4.30 10.02 -4.28
N GLY A 93 -5.16 11.05 -4.21
CA GLY A 93 -6.16 11.36 -5.23
C GLY A 93 -7.36 10.42 -5.21
N SER A 94 -7.99 10.23 -6.37
CA SER A 94 -9.18 9.37 -6.51
C SER A 94 -8.98 8.30 -7.58
N PRO A 95 -7.99 7.40 -7.41
CA PRO A 95 -7.74 6.31 -8.35
C PRO A 95 -8.87 5.26 -8.32
N LEU A 96 -8.96 4.47 -9.39
CA LEU A 96 -9.76 3.24 -9.37
C LEU A 96 -9.21 2.33 -8.29
N ARG A 97 -10.11 1.89 -7.40
CA ARG A 97 -9.77 1.02 -6.28
C ARG A 97 -10.91 0.04 -5.99
N ARG A 98 -10.56 -1.13 -5.48
CA ARG A 98 -11.51 -2.05 -4.84
C ARG A 98 -10.89 -2.67 -3.59
N PRO A 99 -11.62 -2.77 -2.46
CA PRO A 99 -11.12 -3.48 -1.28
C PRO A 99 -10.87 -4.96 -1.60
N VAL A 100 -9.78 -5.54 -1.10
CA VAL A 100 -9.46 -6.97 -1.31
C VAL A 100 -9.07 -7.68 0.00
N LEU A 101 -8.31 -7.02 0.87
CA LEU A 101 -7.88 -7.55 2.17
C LEU A 101 -8.10 -6.48 3.25
N PRO A 102 -8.05 -6.82 4.56
CA PRO A 102 -8.19 -5.83 5.63
C PRO A 102 -7.25 -4.64 5.42
N PHE A 103 -7.82 -3.44 5.34
CA PHE A 103 -7.14 -2.17 5.05
C PHE A 103 -6.38 -2.09 3.71
N LEU A 104 -6.42 -3.12 2.87
CA LEU A 104 -5.73 -3.13 1.58
C LEU A 104 -6.73 -3.16 0.43
N SER A 105 -6.45 -2.33 -0.57
CA SER A 105 -7.17 -2.27 -1.82
C SER A 105 -6.27 -2.66 -2.99
N GLU A 106 -6.91 -3.21 -4.01
CA GLU A 106 -6.32 -3.32 -5.34
C GLU A 106 -6.55 -2.01 -6.08
N PHE A 107 -5.47 -1.49 -6.63
CA PHE A 107 -5.47 -0.37 -7.57
C PHE A 107 -4.92 -0.84 -8.92
N VAL A 108 -5.16 -0.05 -9.96
CA VAL A 108 -4.54 -0.26 -11.27
C VAL A 108 -3.62 0.91 -11.56
N VAL A 109 -2.43 0.59 -12.07
CA VAL A 109 -1.48 1.57 -12.57
C VAL A 109 -1.17 1.29 -14.03
N VAL A 110 -0.83 2.34 -14.77
CA VAL A 110 -0.11 2.24 -16.04
C VAL A 110 1.38 2.21 -15.69
N ASP A 111 2.01 1.07 -15.95
CA ASP A 111 3.43 0.83 -15.68
C ASP A 111 4.26 1.26 -16.90
N GLN A 112 4.90 2.42 -16.78
CA GLN A 112 5.78 3.00 -17.79
C GLN A 112 7.24 2.87 -17.34
N PRO A 113 8.21 2.88 -18.27
CA PRO A 113 9.61 2.54 -17.96
C PRO A 113 10.27 3.31 -16.81
N ASP A 114 9.79 4.51 -16.47
CA ASP A 114 10.35 5.31 -15.38
C ASP A 114 9.28 5.80 -14.38
N THR A 115 7.99 5.49 -14.60
CA THR A 115 6.88 5.96 -13.74
C THR A 115 5.75 4.95 -13.66
N MET A 116 5.05 4.95 -12.52
CA MET A 116 3.79 4.24 -12.36
C MET A 116 2.71 5.27 -12.10
N THR A 117 1.70 5.35 -12.98
CA THR A 117 0.62 6.32 -12.84
C THR A 117 -0.68 5.59 -12.52
N TYR A 118 -1.33 5.96 -11.42
CA TYR A 118 -2.62 5.38 -11.07
C TYR A 118 -3.69 5.69 -12.11
N VAL A 119 -4.48 4.67 -12.46
CA VAL A 119 -5.67 4.81 -13.27
C VAL A 119 -6.80 5.39 -12.41
N THR A 120 -7.53 6.34 -12.95
CA THR A 120 -8.65 7.06 -12.33
C THR A 120 -9.96 6.80 -13.11
N PRO A 121 -11.13 7.13 -12.54
CA PRO A 121 -12.40 7.05 -13.26
C PRO A 121 -12.40 7.81 -14.59
N ALA A 122 -11.67 8.92 -14.70
CA ALA A 122 -11.60 9.69 -15.94
C ALA A 122 -10.95 8.89 -17.08
N GLN A 123 -9.87 8.14 -16.81
CA GLN A 123 -9.26 7.29 -17.84
C GLN A 123 -10.18 6.15 -18.27
N SER A 124 -10.98 5.57 -17.37
CA SER A 124 -11.99 4.57 -17.72
C SER A 124 -12.99 5.12 -18.75
N THR A 125 -13.46 6.36 -18.55
CA THR A 125 -14.33 7.07 -19.49
C THR A 125 -13.62 7.36 -20.81
N THR A 126 -12.38 7.87 -20.78
CA THR A 126 -11.59 8.16 -21.99
C THR A 126 -11.39 6.92 -22.86
N TRP A 127 -11.06 5.79 -22.24
CA TRP A 127 -10.86 4.53 -22.95
C TRP A 127 -12.18 3.88 -23.42
N GLY A 128 -13.33 4.34 -22.92
CA GLY A 128 -14.62 3.69 -23.18
C GLY A 128 -14.69 2.26 -22.60
N VAL A 129 -13.93 1.97 -21.54
CA VAL A 129 -13.80 0.63 -20.96
C VAL A 129 -14.29 0.59 -19.52
N ARG A 130 -15.14 -0.40 -19.21
CA ARG A 130 -15.66 -0.63 -17.86
C ARG A 130 -14.54 -0.96 -16.87
N THR A 131 -14.66 -0.45 -15.65
CA THR A 131 -13.72 -0.64 -14.54
C THR A 131 -13.36 -2.12 -14.31
N GLU A 132 -14.32 -3.04 -14.37
CA GLU A 132 -14.08 -4.46 -14.15
C GLU A 132 -13.13 -5.06 -15.20
N ARG A 133 -13.25 -4.61 -16.45
CA ARG A 133 -12.36 -5.03 -17.54
C ARG A 133 -10.96 -4.48 -17.35
N ILE A 134 -10.82 -3.26 -16.81
CA ILE A 134 -9.51 -2.66 -16.48
C ILE A 134 -8.80 -3.50 -15.41
N PHE A 135 -9.48 -3.81 -14.30
CA PHE A 135 -8.92 -4.66 -13.24
C PHE A 135 -8.56 -6.06 -13.75
N THR A 136 -9.44 -6.69 -14.51
CA THR A 136 -9.21 -8.03 -15.07
C THR A 136 -8.01 -8.04 -16.02
N THR A 137 -7.88 -7.01 -16.87
CA THR A 137 -6.73 -6.85 -17.78
C THR A 137 -5.44 -6.65 -17.00
N ALA A 138 -5.46 -5.78 -15.98
CA ALA A 138 -4.30 -5.55 -15.13
C ALA A 138 -3.84 -6.86 -14.46
N ARG A 139 -4.73 -7.60 -13.81
CA ARG A 139 -4.41 -8.92 -13.24
C ARG A 139 -3.85 -9.90 -14.27
N GLY A 140 -4.41 -9.94 -15.47
CA GLY A 140 -3.93 -10.79 -16.57
C GLY A 140 -2.51 -10.46 -17.05
N ASN A 141 -2.07 -9.21 -16.88
CA ASN A 141 -0.71 -8.80 -17.22
C ASN A 141 0.33 -9.11 -16.13
N LEU A 142 -0.10 -9.46 -14.92
CA LEU A 142 0.81 -9.92 -13.89
C LEU A 142 1.29 -11.32 -14.31
N THR A 143 2.50 -11.40 -14.84
CA THR A 143 3.10 -12.67 -15.23
C THR A 143 3.26 -13.49 -13.96
N GLY A 144 2.47 -14.54 -13.80
CA GLY A 144 2.56 -15.41 -12.63
C GLY A 144 3.94 -16.04 -12.60
N ALA A 145 4.87 -15.44 -11.85
CA ALA A 145 6.22 -15.95 -11.82
C ALA A 145 6.18 -17.36 -11.25
N VAL A 146 6.80 -18.29 -11.97
CA VAL A 146 6.85 -19.70 -11.57
C VAL A 146 8.15 -19.90 -10.83
N LEU A 147 8.07 -20.08 -9.51
CA LEU A 147 9.21 -20.56 -8.76
C LEU A 147 9.53 -22.00 -9.16
N ARG A 148 10.80 -22.26 -9.47
CA ARG A 148 11.30 -23.60 -9.76
C ARG A 148 11.95 -24.19 -8.51
N GLY A 149 11.72 -25.48 -8.28
CA GLY A 149 12.28 -26.22 -7.15
C GLY A 149 11.19 -26.84 -6.29
N VAL A 150 11.60 -27.79 -5.46
CA VAL A 150 10.76 -28.46 -4.46
C VAL A 150 11.56 -28.47 -3.16
N ALA A 151 10.94 -28.05 -2.07
CA ALA A 151 11.55 -28.11 -0.75
C ALA A 151 11.35 -29.51 -0.15
N THR A 152 12.38 -30.01 0.55
CA THR A 152 12.31 -31.30 1.26
C THR A 152 11.67 -31.18 2.66
N GLY A 153 11.22 -29.98 3.02
CA GLY A 153 10.53 -29.65 4.27
C GLY A 153 10.21 -28.15 4.32
N PRO A 154 9.59 -27.65 5.41
CA PRO A 154 9.26 -26.25 5.58
C PRO A 154 10.47 -25.33 5.41
N VAL A 155 10.38 -24.38 4.48
CA VAL A 155 11.42 -23.36 4.25
C VAL A 155 10.81 -21.96 4.21
N VAL A 156 11.67 -20.93 4.31
CA VAL A 156 11.29 -19.54 4.07
C VAL A 156 11.76 -19.14 2.69
N VAL A 157 10.82 -18.65 1.87
CA VAL A 157 11.10 -18.04 0.58
C VAL A 157 10.91 -16.53 0.72
N ARG A 158 11.94 -15.76 0.40
CA ARG A 158 11.89 -14.29 0.35
C ARG A 158 11.98 -13.83 -1.10
N PHE A 159 10.94 -13.15 -1.55
CA PHE A 159 10.95 -12.43 -2.81
C PHE A 159 11.30 -10.98 -2.56
N VAL A 160 12.27 -10.48 -3.31
CA VAL A 160 12.67 -9.07 -3.30
C VAL A 160 12.39 -8.51 -4.68
N ASP A 161 11.61 -7.43 -4.72
CA ASP A 161 11.27 -6.75 -5.97
C ASP A 161 12.40 -5.81 -6.37
N ASP A 162 12.90 -5.95 -7.60
CA ASP A 162 13.87 -5.05 -8.21
C ASP A 162 13.20 -3.87 -8.94
N GLY A 163 11.86 -3.78 -8.88
CA GLY A 163 11.04 -2.69 -9.39
C GLY A 163 10.03 -3.12 -10.46
N ASN A 164 10.10 -4.36 -10.94
CA ASN A 164 9.25 -4.85 -12.04
C ASN A 164 8.47 -6.14 -11.69
N ALA A 165 8.72 -6.75 -10.55
CA ALA A 165 8.22 -8.08 -10.24
C ALA A 165 6.87 -8.04 -9.51
N TYR A 166 6.52 -6.94 -8.82
CA TYR A 166 5.22 -6.76 -8.18
C TYR A 166 4.83 -7.95 -7.29
N TRP A 167 5.78 -8.46 -6.51
CA TRP A 167 5.61 -9.69 -5.74
C TRP A 167 4.43 -9.64 -4.78
N THR A 168 4.24 -8.51 -4.09
CA THR A 168 3.11 -8.30 -3.18
C THR A 168 1.76 -8.30 -3.91
N SER A 169 1.72 -7.83 -5.16
CA SER A 169 0.51 -7.85 -6.00
C SER A 169 0.12 -9.26 -6.46
N HIS A 170 1.02 -10.24 -6.40
CA HIS A 170 0.67 -11.62 -6.76
C HIS A 170 -0.35 -12.25 -5.81
N LEU A 171 -0.50 -11.70 -4.60
CA LEU A 171 -1.58 -12.06 -3.68
C LEU A 171 -2.98 -11.73 -4.24
N LEU A 172 -3.08 -10.92 -5.30
CA LEU A 172 -4.34 -10.65 -6.00
C LEU A 172 -4.73 -11.73 -7.03
N LEU A 173 -3.82 -12.66 -7.33
CA LEU A 173 -4.06 -13.73 -8.31
C LEU A 173 -4.59 -14.98 -7.61
N ASP A 174 -5.82 -15.35 -7.95
CA ASP A 174 -6.45 -16.55 -7.43
C ASP A 174 -5.59 -17.80 -7.73
N GLY A 175 -5.37 -18.62 -6.71
CA GLY A 175 -4.57 -19.84 -6.77
C GLY A 175 -3.06 -19.59 -6.95
N TRP A 176 -2.56 -18.35 -6.95
CA TRP A 176 -1.13 -18.11 -7.04
C TRP A 176 -0.39 -18.53 -5.76
N LEU A 177 -0.89 -18.15 -4.59
CA LEU A 177 -0.24 -18.47 -3.33
C LEU A 177 -0.20 -20.00 -3.12
N SER A 178 -1.31 -20.71 -3.36
CA SER A 178 -1.37 -22.18 -3.25
C SER A 178 -0.37 -22.91 -4.14
N ARG A 179 -0.01 -22.35 -5.31
CA ARG A 179 0.98 -22.93 -6.21
C ARG A 179 2.40 -22.95 -5.65
N LEU A 180 2.65 -22.28 -4.53
CA LEU A 180 3.93 -22.28 -3.85
C LEU A 180 4.11 -23.45 -2.87
N ALA A 181 3.11 -24.34 -2.74
CA ALA A 181 3.10 -25.39 -1.72
C ALA A 181 4.34 -26.29 -1.77
N ASP A 182 4.73 -26.73 -2.96
CA ASP A 182 5.91 -27.58 -3.16
C ASP A 182 7.21 -26.83 -2.86
N GLN A 183 7.25 -25.52 -3.11
CA GLN A 183 8.42 -24.67 -2.92
C GLN A 183 8.65 -24.30 -1.46
N VAL A 184 7.59 -24.24 -0.65
CA VAL A 184 7.69 -23.96 0.79
C VAL A 184 7.61 -25.20 1.65
N GLY A 185 7.23 -26.35 1.09
CA GLY A 185 7.13 -27.63 1.79
C GLY A 185 5.85 -27.80 2.63
N GLY A 186 4.72 -27.24 2.19
CA GLY A 186 3.43 -27.33 2.86
C GLY A 186 2.44 -26.24 2.43
N THR A 187 1.33 -26.06 3.16
CA THR A 187 0.33 -25.02 2.87
C THR A 187 0.95 -23.62 2.97
N PRO A 188 0.97 -22.81 1.90
CA PRO A 188 1.67 -21.53 1.93
C PRO A 188 0.99 -20.48 2.83
N VAL A 189 1.83 -19.77 3.59
CA VAL A 189 1.47 -18.58 4.37
C VAL A 189 2.40 -17.44 3.96
N ALA A 190 1.83 -16.34 3.50
CA ALA A 190 2.54 -15.18 2.98
C ALA A 190 2.46 -13.97 3.91
N PHE A 191 3.50 -13.14 3.88
CA PHE A 191 3.58 -11.85 4.55
C PHE A 191 4.03 -10.81 3.55
N ALA A 192 3.34 -9.66 3.53
CA ALA A 192 3.65 -8.54 2.65
C ALA A 192 3.89 -7.26 3.50
N PRO A 193 4.98 -7.20 4.29
CA PRO A 193 5.21 -6.13 5.26
C PRO A 193 5.45 -4.76 4.61
N GLU A 194 5.99 -4.73 3.39
CA GLU A 194 6.21 -3.52 2.62
C GLU A 194 6.12 -3.81 1.11
N ARG A 195 6.07 -2.76 0.28
CA ARG A 195 5.78 -2.88 -1.16
C ARG A 195 6.71 -3.82 -1.93
N GLY A 196 8.00 -3.86 -1.59
CA GLY A 196 9.05 -4.58 -2.31
C GLY A 196 9.40 -5.97 -1.78
N THR A 197 8.78 -6.42 -0.69
CA THR A 197 9.14 -7.68 -0.02
C THR A 197 7.92 -8.55 0.18
N LEU A 198 7.99 -9.79 -0.30
CA LEU A 198 7.04 -10.85 0.03
C LEU A 198 7.80 -12.00 0.69
N LEU A 199 7.36 -12.42 1.88
CA LEU A 199 7.89 -13.57 2.60
C LEU A 199 6.85 -14.68 2.53
N VAL A 200 7.27 -15.92 2.28
CA VAL A 200 6.36 -17.07 2.24
C VAL A 200 6.98 -18.25 2.95
N THR A 201 6.21 -18.97 3.75
CA THR A 201 6.60 -20.23 4.38
C THR A 201 5.44 -21.22 4.43
N ALA A 202 5.66 -22.40 4.98
CA ALA A 202 4.61 -23.39 5.20
C ALA A 202 3.91 -23.18 6.55
N ASP A 203 2.60 -23.35 6.54
CA ASP A 203 1.77 -23.46 7.74
C ASP A 203 2.22 -24.64 8.63
N GLY A 204 2.07 -24.50 9.94
CA GLY A 204 2.56 -25.45 10.94
C GLY A 204 4.09 -25.60 10.99
N GLY A 205 4.82 -24.91 10.10
CA GLY A 205 6.27 -24.94 10.04
C GLY A 205 6.93 -24.19 11.20
N PRO A 206 8.15 -24.59 11.60
CA PRO A 206 8.88 -23.95 12.71
C PRO A 206 9.24 -22.48 12.45
N HIS A 207 9.18 -22.04 11.18
CA HIS A 207 9.53 -20.68 10.77
C HIS A 207 8.38 -19.68 10.91
N LEU A 208 7.14 -20.15 10.90
CA LEU A 208 5.96 -19.28 10.87
C LEU A 208 5.91 -18.27 12.05
N PRO A 209 6.15 -18.67 13.32
CA PRO A 209 6.16 -17.72 14.43
C PRO A 209 7.24 -16.63 14.27
N GLY A 210 8.42 -16.98 13.76
CA GLY A 210 9.52 -16.04 13.54
C GLY A 210 9.21 -15.03 12.44
N LEU A 211 8.47 -15.43 11.39
CA LEU A 211 8.09 -14.54 10.30
C LEU A 211 7.08 -13.48 10.71
N PHE A 212 6.21 -13.73 11.70
CA PHE A 212 5.36 -12.66 12.26
C PHE A 212 6.21 -11.53 12.86
N ALA A 213 7.22 -11.88 13.66
CA ALA A 213 8.10 -10.89 14.27
C ALA A 213 8.94 -10.15 13.22
N GLU A 214 9.42 -10.86 12.20
CA GLU A 214 10.16 -10.26 11.09
C GLU A 214 9.28 -9.32 10.25
N ALA A 215 8.06 -9.73 9.90
CA ALA A 215 7.11 -8.92 9.15
C ALA A 215 6.72 -7.66 9.93
N GLU A 216 6.46 -7.78 11.23
CA GLU A 216 6.20 -6.63 12.10
C GLU A 216 7.38 -5.64 12.11
N THR A 217 8.62 -6.14 12.20
CA THR A 217 9.83 -5.30 12.20
C THR A 217 10.00 -4.53 10.88
N ILE A 218 9.83 -5.22 9.74
CA ILE A 218 9.91 -4.61 8.41
C ILE A 218 8.79 -3.58 8.25
N PHE A 219 7.57 -3.93 8.64
CA PHE A 219 6.40 -3.03 8.57
C PHE A 219 6.63 -1.75 9.37
N ALA A 220 7.07 -1.87 10.63
CA ALA A 220 7.25 -0.73 11.52
C ALA A 220 8.36 0.25 11.07
N THR A 221 9.35 -0.23 10.31
CA THR A 221 10.51 0.56 9.88
C THR A 221 10.43 1.02 8.43
N SER A 222 9.49 0.49 7.64
CA SER A 222 9.40 0.78 6.22
C SER A 222 8.70 2.12 5.95
N PRO A 223 9.26 2.99 5.09
CA PRO A 223 8.54 4.17 4.58
C PRO A 223 7.41 3.79 3.61
N HIS A 224 7.33 2.53 3.22
CA HIS A 224 6.37 1.98 2.28
C HIS A 224 5.71 0.72 2.86
N ALA A 225 5.36 0.79 4.15
CA ALA A 225 4.60 -0.23 4.86
C ALA A 225 3.36 -0.65 4.06
N LEU A 226 3.05 -1.95 4.13
CA LEU A 226 1.88 -2.53 3.50
C LEU A 226 1.05 -3.29 4.52
N SER A 227 1.52 -4.42 5.05
CA SER A 227 0.80 -5.12 6.11
C SER A 227 1.67 -6.08 6.93
N PRO A 228 1.61 -6.03 8.28
CA PRO A 228 2.27 -7.01 9.14
C PRO A 228 1.51 -8.35 9.21
N MET A 229 0.32 -8.46 8.60
CA MET A 229 -0.52 -9.65 8.67
C MET A 229 0.02 -10.81 7.83
N ALA A 230 -0.34 -12.02 8.26
CA ALA A 230 -0.18 -13.23 7.48
C ALA A 230 -1.41 -13.47 6.59
N TYR A 231 -1.18 -14.08 5.43
CA TYR A 231 -2.19 -14.41 4.45
C TYR A 231 -2.05 -15.86 3.98
N THR A 232 -3.16 -16.53 3.71
CA THR A 232 -3.20 -17.87 3.12
C THR A 232 -4.25 -17.92 2.02
N SER A 233 -4.40 -19.06 1.35
CA SER A 233 -5.46 -19.27 0.36
C SER A 233 -6.67 -19.95 0.98
N ASP A 234 -7.88 -19.51 0.62
CA ASP A 234 -9.10 -20.27 0.88
C ASP A 234 -9.28 -21.44 -0.11
N ASP A 235 -10.38 -22.18 0.03
CA ASP A 235 -10.70 -23.33 -0.83
C ASP A 235 -10.90 -22.97 -2.32
N ARG A 236 -11.11 -21.68 -2.63
CA ARG A 236 -11.22 -21.16 -4.00
C ARG A 236 -9.90 -20.61 -4.53
N GLY A 237 -8.83 -20.68 -3.74
CA GLY A 237 -7.52 -20.13 -4.05
C GLY A 237 -7.43 -18.62 -3.85
N CYS A 238 -8.46 -17.97 -3.31
CA CYS A 238 -8.44 -16.55 -3.01
C CYS A 238 -7.55 -16.29 -1.79
N THR A 239 -6.73 -15.24 -1.86
CA THR A 239 -5.94 -14.83 -0.69
C THR A 239 -6.85 -14.26 0.38
N ILE A 240 -6.75 -14.80 1.59
CA ILE A 240 -7.46 -14.37 2.80
C ILE A 240 -6.48 -14.14 3.95
N PRO A 241 -6.84 -13.36 4.98
CA PRO A 241 -6.09 -13.33 6.23
C PRO A 241 -5.91 -14.74 6.80
N TYR A 242 -4.73 -15.02 7.35
CA TYR A 242 -4.45 -16.31 7.97
C TYR A 242 -5.38 -16.56 9.17
N PRO A 243 -6.20 -17.63 9.15
CA PRO A 243 -7.17 -17.88 10.21
C PRO A 243 -6.48 -18.46 11.45
N ALA A 244 -6.57 -17.75 12.58
CA ALA A 244 -6.14 -18.26 13.88
C ALA A 244 -7.28 -18.10 14.91
N PRO A 245 -8.16 -19.12 15.04
CA PRO A 245 -9.23 -19.10 16.05
C PRO A 245 -8.66 -19.05 17.49
N PRO A 246 -9.48 -18.76 18.51
CA PRO A 246 -9.02 -18.54 19.90
C PRO A 246 -8.18 -19.67 20.52
N ASP A 247 -8.36 -20.91 20.06
CA ASP A 247 -7.64 -22.11 20.48
C ASP A 247 -6.32 -22.34 19.71
N HIS A 248 -6.07 -21.57 18.66
CA HIS A 248 -4.87 -21.68 17.84
C HIS A 248 -3.62 -21.13 18.56
N PRO A 249 -2.45 -21.81 18.53
CA PRO A 249 -1.24 -21.35 19.22
C PRO A 249 -0.77 -19.95 18.81
N LEU A 250 -1.02 -19.57 17.56
CA LEU A 250 -0.68 -18.24 17.02
C LEU A 250 -1.80 -17.20 17.15
N HIS A 251 -2.89 -17.49 17.85
CA HIS A 251 -4.04 -16.59 17.95
C HIS A 251 -3.64 -15.17 18.37
N GLN A 252 -2.86 -15.04 19.44
CA GLN A 252 -2.43 -13.73 19.93
C GLN A 252 -1.46 -13.02 18.98
N THR A 253 -0.62 -13.78 18.28
CA THR A 253 0.32 -13.23 17.29
C THR A 253 -0.42 -12.67 16.08
N VAL A 254 -1.41 -13.41 15.57
CA VAL A 254 -2.27 -12.96 14.45
C VAL A 254 -3.09 -11.74 14.86
N ARG A 255 -3.75 -11.78 16.01
CA ARG A 255 -4.51 -10.63 16.53
C ARG A 255 -3.63 -9.40 16.70
N ARG A 256 -2.39 -9.55 17.17
CA ARG A 256 -1.45 -8.43 17.27
C ARG A 256 -1.22 -7.77 15.90
N ALA A 257 -0.94 -8.56 14.86
CA ALA A 257 -0.69 -8.05 13.52
C ALA A 257 -1.91 -7.31 12.94
N GLU A 258 -3.12 -7.85 13.12
CA GLU A 258 -4.37 -7.19 12.71
C GLU A 258 -4.54 -5.83 13.38
N ARG A 259 -4.33 -5.77 14.70
CA ARG A 259 -4.51 -4.55 15.49
C ARG A 259 -3.42 -3.52 15.22
N LEU A 260 -2.19 -3.97 14.97
CA LEU A 260 -1.10 -3.10 14.57
C LEU A 260 -1.38 -2.46 13.20
N LEU A 261 -1.89 -3.23 12.23
CA LEU A 261 -2.29 -2.69 10.93
C LEU A 261 -3.39 -1.63 11.08
N ALA A 262 -4.43 -1.93 11.86
CA ALA A 262 -5.52 -0.97 12.10
C ALA A 262 -4.99 0.34 12.71
N VAL A 263 -4.13 0.26 13.73
CA VAL A 263 -3.52 1.44 14.35
C VAL A 263 -2.70 2.25 13.34
N HIS A 264 -1.89 1.59 12.53
CA HIS A 264 -1.09 2.24 11.49
C HIS A 264 -1.96 2.98 10.47
N GLU A 265 -2.98 2.32 9.93
CA GLU A 265 -3.83 2.85 8.86
C GLU A 265 -4.68 4.03 9.35
N TYR A 266 -5.25 3.94 10.56
CA TYR A 266 -5.98 5.08 11.14
C TYR A 266 -5.07 6.27 11.48
N ALA A 267 -3.80 6.03 11.84
CA ALA A 267 -2.82 7.09 12.11
C ALA A 267 -2.32 7.79 10.83
N HIS A 268 -2.28 7.09 9.70
CA HIS A 268 -1.85 7.64 8.40
C HIS A 268 -3.01 8.17 7.54
N GLN A 269 -4.24 8.03 8.00
CA GLN A 269 -5.40 8.60 7.33
C GLN A 269 -5.32 10.13 7.32
N PRO A 270 -5.63 10.78 6.18
CA PRO A 270 -5.72 12.23 6.13
C PRO A 270 -6.72 12.78 7.16
N PRO A 271 -6.38 13.88 7.87
CA PRO A 271 -7.31 14.49 8.81
C PRO A 271 -8.54 15.01 8.07
N ASP A 272 -9.69 14.90 8.71
CA ASP A 272 -10.91 15.54 8.25
C ASP A 272 -10.82 17.06 8.52
N PRO A 273 -11.24 17.92 7.57
CA PRO A 273 -11.15 19.37 7.74
C PRO A 273 -12.14 19.94 8.77
N ASP A 274 -13.26 19.25 8.99
CA ASP A 274 -14.40 19.76 9.76
C ASP A 274 -14.52 19.10 11.13
N LEU A 275 -14.03 17.86 11.28
CA LEU A 275 -14.20 17.06 12.48
C LEU A 275 -12.88 16.52 13.05
N PRO A 276 -12.70 16.54 14.38
CA PRO A 276 -11.57 15.90 15.01
C PRO A 276 -11.64 14.37 14.85
N SER A 277 -10.48 13.75 14.68
CA SER A 277 -10.34 12.29 14.62
C SER A 277 -9.80 11.76 15.95
N ALA A 278 -10.46 10.75 16.52
CA ALA A 278 -9.96 10.08 17.72
C ALA A 278 -8.69 9.28 17.42
N VAL A 279 -7.78 9.28 18.39
CA VAL A 279 -6.57 8.46 18.38
C VAL A 279 -6.92 7.03 18.74
N ILE A 280 -6.29 6.08 18.05
CA ILE A 280 -6.35 4.65 18.37
C ILE A 280 -5.03 4.19 18.96
N GLN A 281 -5.10 3.34 19.98
CA GLN A 281 -3.95 2.82 20.70
C GLN A 281 -3.97 1.30 20.69
N LEU A 282 -2.80 0.67 20.58
CA LEU A 282 -2.63 -0.75 20.80
C LEU A 282 -2.35 -1.00 22.29
N LEU A 283 -3.14 -1.85 22.92
CA LEU A 283 -3.02 -2.21 24.34
C LEU A 283 -2.92 -3.72 24.51
N GLY A 284 -2.41 -4.11 25.68
CA GLY A 284 -2.33 -5.50 26.12
C GLY A 284 -0.95 -6.12 25.94
N SER A 285 -0.92 -7.44 25.94
CA SER A 285 0.29 -8.25 25.90
C SER A 285 -0.01 -9.64 25.32
N ALA A 286 1.00 -10.49 25.18
CA ALA A 286 0.79 -11.88 24.77
C ALA A 286 -0.05 -12.67 25.79
N THR A 287 -0.03 -12.30 27.08
CA THR A 287 -0.79 -12.99 28.14
C THR A 287 -2.19 -12.42 28.33
N GLU A 288 -2.35 -11.10 28.24
CA GLU A 288 -3.64 -10.40 28.42
C GLU A 288 -4.47 -10.36 27.14
N GLY A 289 -3.81 -10.58 26.01
CA GLY A 289 -4.34 -10.42 24.67
C GLY A 289 -4.26 -8.99 24.16
N TRP A 290 -4.03 -8.88 22.85
CA TRP A 290 -3.92 -7.60 22.16
C TRP A 290 -5.30 -7.04 21.81
N ARG A 291 -5.48 -5.74 22.05
CA ARG A 291 -6.71 -5.02 21.72
C ARG A 291 -6.42 -3.59 21.28
N THR A 292 -7.32 -3.00 20.48
CA THR A 292 -7.29 -1.58 20.15
C THR A 292 -8.25 -0.78 21.02
N ARG A 293 -7.81 0.40 21.46
CA ARG A 293 -8.63 1.37 22.18
C ARG A 293 -8.68 2.69 21.43
N ALA A 294 -9.86 3.15 21.08
CA ALA A 294 -10.07 4.54 20.65
C ALA A 294 -10.26 5.45 21.86
N VAL A 295 -9.66 6.63 21.86
CA VAL A 295 -9.83 7.62 22.94
C VAL A 295 -10.71 8.77 22.47
N TRP A 296 -11.84 8.96 23.14
CA TRP A 296 -12.78 10.06 22.89
C TRP A 296 -12.74 11.04 24.10
N PRO A 297 -11.84 12.05 24.08
CA PRO A 297 -11.47 12.80 25.27
C PRO A 297 -12.41 13.97 25.63
N ARG A 298 -13.26 14.41 24.69
CA ARG A 298 -14.18 15.55 24.89
C ARG A 298 -15.56 15.16 24.41
N ASP A 299 -16.61 15.61 25.09
CA ASP A 299 -18.01 15.50 24.63
C ASP A 299 -18.27 16.45 23.46
N THR A 300 -17.55 16.22 22.37
CA THR A 300 -17.62 16.96 21.12
C THR A 300 -17.73 15.97 19.97
N PRO A 301 -18.46 16.30 18.89
CA PRO A 301 -18.54 15.48 17.70
C PRO A 301 -17.15 15.04 17.23
N THR A 302 -16.92 13.73 17.15
CA THR A 302 -15.60 13.16 16.85
C THR A 302 -15.73 11.96 15.94
N LEU A 303 -14.80 11.82 15.00
CA LEU A 303 -14.68 10.65 14.13
C LEU A 303 -13.87 9.54 14.81
N LEU A 304 -14.58 8.51 15.26
CA LEU A 304 -14.01 7.35 15.92
C LEU A 304 -13.50 6.32 14.90
N PRO A 305 -12.29 5.77 15.08
CA PRO A 305 -11.86 4.58 14.36
C PRO A 305 -12.56 3.34 14.94
N GLU A 306 -12.78 2.32 14.11
CA GLU A 306 -13.21 1.01 14.60
C GLU A 306 -12.10 0.41 15.49
N ALA A 307 -12.47 0.01 16.70
CA ALA A 307 -11.56 -0.50 17.72
C ALA A 307 -12.19 -1.68 18.47
N ASP A 308 -11.47 -2.34 19.38
CA ASP A 308 -12.10 -3.33 20.28
C ASP A 308 -12.91 -2.62 21.38
N GLU A 309 -12.38 -1.50 21.88
CA GLU A 309 -12.99 -0.71 22.94
C GLU A 309 -12.80 0.80 22.69
N VAL A 310 -13.66 1.61 23.30
CA VAL A 310 -13.58 3.06 23.25
C VAL A 310 -13.60 3.59 24.68
N GLN A 311 -12.62 4.44 24.99
CA GLN A 311 -12.56 5.16 26.24
C GLN A 311 -13.22 6.53 26.10
N LEU A 312 -14.24 6.77 26.92
CA LEU A 312 -14.98 8.04 27.02
C LEU A 312 -14.98 8.49 28.47
N ALA A 313 -14.27 9.58 28.75
CA ALA A 313 -13.90 9.99 30.10
C ALA A 313 -13.29 8.80 30.89
N ASP A 314 -13.91 8.44 32.02
CA ASP A 314 -13.48 7.35 32.90
C ASP A 314 -14.09 5.99 32.55
N ARG A 315 -14.95 5.93 31.52
CA ARG A 315 -15.62 4.70 31.09
C ARG A 315 -14.90 4.08 29.89
N VAL A 316 -14.93 2.75 29.84
CA VAL A 316 -14.48 1.97 28.68
C VAL A 316 -15.65 1.11 28.22
N LEU A 317 -16.09 1.33 26.99
CA LEU A 317 -17.19 0.57 26.39
C LEU A 317 -16.67 -0.28 25.22
N PRO A 318 -17.17 -1.50 25.02
CA PRO A 318 -16.82 -2.29 23.84
C PRO A 318 -17.38 -1.60 22.59
N TRP A 319 -16.66 -1.69 21.47
CA TRP A 319 -17.09 -1.09 20.20
C TRP A 319 -18.48 -1.56 19.76
N SER A 320 -18.79 -2.84 19.98
CA SER A 320 -20.08 -3.44 19.65
C SER A 320 -21.27 -2.76 20.35
N ALA A 321 -21.07 -2.16 21.52
CA ALA A 321 -22.11 -1.41 22.21
C ALA A 321 -22.30 0.00 21.63
N LEU A 322 -21.25 0.58 21.03
CA LEU A 322 -21.29 1.93 20.48
C LEU A 322 -21.73 1.95 19.02
N ALA A 323 -21.22 1.02 18.20
CA ALA A 323 -21.39 1.01 16.75
C ALA A 323 -22.83 1.22 16.26
N PRO A 324 -23.88 0.64 16.88
CA PRO A 324 -25.27 0.86 16.45
C PRO A 324 -25.77 2.31 16.53
N HIS A 325 -25.08 3.16 17.31
CA HIS A 325 -25.46 4.55 17.52
C HIS A 325 -24.53 5.54 16.80
N LEU A 326 -23.56 5.05 16.03
CA LEU A 326 -22.62 5.87 15.27
C LEU A 326 -23.02 5.94 13.79
N THR A 327 -22.65 7.03 13.13
CA THR A 327 -22.86 7.19 11.68
C THR A 327 -21.54 6.98 10.95
N ALA A 328 -21.47 6.03 10.01
CA ALA A 328 -20.29 5.83 9.19
C ALA A 328 -20.02 7.07 8.30
N GLY A 329 -18.78 7.55 8.30
CA GLY A 329 -18.26 8.56 7.40
C GLY A 329 -17.70 7.98 6.10
N GLU A 330 -17.30 8.86 5.18
CA GLU A 330 -16.78 8.48 3.86
C GLU A 330 -15.26 8.19 3.85
N HIS A 331 -14.62 8.27 5.02
CA HIS A 331 -13.18 8.03 5.16
C HIS A 331 -12.81 6.58 4.79
N THR A 332 -11.55 6.36 4.42
CA THR A 332 -11.03 5.01 4.15
C THR A 332 -9.68 4.86 4.87
N PRO A 333 -9.55 3.93 5.85
CA PRO A 333 -10.62 3.12 6.44
C PRO A 333 -11.76 3.94 7.06
N ALA A 334 -12.95 3.36 7.17
CA ALA A 334 -14.13 4.08 7.66
C ALA A 334 -13.90 4.60 9.09
N ARG A 335 -14.33 5.85 9.33
CA ARG A 335 -14.50 6.41 10.67
C ARG A 335 -15.97 6.64 10.95
N TRP A 336 -16.32 6.64 12.21
CA TRP A 336 -17.70 6.68 12.67
C TRP A 336 -17.93 7.93 13.51
N LEU A 337 -18.87 8.76 13.09
CA LEU A 337 -19.23 9.99 13.78
C LEU A 337 -19.95 9.66 15.09
N ALA A 338 -19.35 10.07 16.19
CA ALA A 338 -19.94 10.05 17.52
C ALA A 338 -20.32 11.49 17.91
N SER A 339 -21.61 11.76 18.09
CA SER A 339 -22.11 13.13 18.27
C SER A 339 -22.06 13.65 19.71
N SER A 340 -22.37 12.79 20.70
CA SER A 340 -22.34 13.14 22.13
C SER A 340 -22.30 11.88 23.01
N TRP A 341 -21.67 11.99 24.18
CA TRP A 341 -21.56 10.95 25.21
C TRP A 341 -22.91 10.53 25.81
N GLU A 342 -23.89 11.42 25.86
CA GLU A 342 -25.19 11.20 26.55
C GLU A 342 -26.05 10.12 25.87
N ARG A 343 -25.76 9.81 24.60
CA ARG A 343 -26.51 8.82 23.83
C ARG A 343 -26.16 7.37 24.17
N PHE A 344 -25.19 7.15 25.06
CA PHE A 344 -24.66 5.82 25.34
C PHE A 344 -24.95 5.40 26.80
N PRO A 345 -25.72 4.31 26.99
CA PRO A 345 -26.03 3.81 28.33
C PRO A 345 -24.75 3.41 29.08
N GLY A 346 -24.79 3.60 30.41
CA GLY A 346 -23.68 3.28 31.31
C GLY A 346 -23.55 1.81 31.63
#